data_AF-A0A285VIH6-F1
#
_entry.id   AF-A0A285VIH6-F1
#
_cell.length_a   1.000
_cell.length_b   1.000
_cell.length_c   1.000
_cell.angle_alpha   90.00
_cell.angle_beta   90.00
_cell.angle_gamma   90.00
#
_symmetry.space_group_name_H-M   'P 1'
#
loop_
_entity.id
_entity.type
_entity.pdbx_description
1 polymer ?
#
loop_
_entity_poly.entity_id
_entity_poly.type
_entity_poly.pdbx_seq_one_letter_code
_entity_poly.pdbx_strand_id
1 'polypeptide(L)'
;MRSTLPVLAATTALLTVTGAGAAMAAPPLQDTITIVEPAPVTTCADGETISVYFDVSYRQWETFAEDGTPETLKLNMVYTGAFVNDATGDEVPLQGTRSIVFDFVNDSYSDSGNHRTLTQPGEGWVLKRAGRYLSTASNPDVATFISGPDFHEMSPGVDTSRVVCGLFGLEGTSGD
;
A
#
# COMPACT_ATOMS: atom_id res chain seq x y z
N MET A 1 50.98 70.46 2.86
CA MET A 1 51.50 69.21 2.25
C MET A 1 51.98 68.27 3.34
N ARG A 2 51.18 67.24 3.65
CA ARG A 2 51.64 65.98 4.25
C ARG A 2 50.61 64.92 3.87
N SER A 3 51.08 63.98 3.06
CA SER A 3 50.37 62.86 2.48
C SER A 3 50.47 61.67 3.43
N THR A 4 49.37 60.96 3.68
CA THR A 4 49.38 59.61 4.26
C THR A 4 48.25 58.79 3.64
N LEU A 5 48.66 57.70 2.99
CA LEU A 5 47.89 56.75 2.20
C LEU A 5 46.85 55.94 3.02
N PRO A 6 45.84 55.36 2.35
CA PRO A 6 44.87 54.44 2.94
C PRO A 6 45.47 53.04 3.14
N VAL A 7 45.26 52.44 4.31
CA VAL A 7 45.59 51.03 4.58
C VAL A 7 44.40 50.17 4.13
N LEU A 8 44.62 49.44 3.05
CA LEU A 8 43.75 48.40 2.50
C LEU A 8 43.84 47.15 3.40
N ALA A 9 42.81 46.88 4.20
CA ALA A 9 42.72 45.62 4.94
C ALA A 9 42.01 44.58 4.06
N ALA A 10 42.78 43.77 3.34
CA ALA A 10 42.29 42.58 2.65
C ALA A 10 42.09 41.46 3.70
N THR A 11 40.86 41.29 4.18
CA THR A 11 40.51 40.17 5.05
C THR A 11 40.10 38.98 4.18
N THR A 12 40.99 38.00 4.10
CA THR A 12 40.82 36.74 3.39
C THR A 12 39.58 36.00 3.90
N ALA A 13 38.56 35.87 3.06
CA ALA A 13 37.42 34.99 3.33
C ALA A 13 37.91 33.54 3.27
N LEU A 14 38.02 32.91 4.43
CA LEU A 14 38.32 31.48 4.57
C LEU A 14 37.06 30.71 4.11
N LEU A 15 37.02 30.27 2.85
CA LEU A 15 36.00 29.32 2.40
C LEU A 15 36.27 27.97 3.08
N THR A 16 35.62 27.74 4.22
CA THR A 16 35.42 26.39 4.74
C THR A 16 34.48 25.65 3.80
N VAL A 17 35.05 24.90 2.85
CA VAL A 17 34.32 23.87 2.09
C VAL A 17 34.03 22.74 3.08
N THR A 18 32.94 22.87 3.84
CA THR A 18 32.38 21.74 4.58
C THR A 18 31.88 20.75 3.54
N GLY A 19 32.56 19.60 3.46
CA GLY A 19 32.20 18.53 2.54
C GLY A 19 30.74 18.15 2.76
N ALA A 20 29.93 18.33 1.71
CA ALA A 20 28.63 17.71 1.62
C ALA A 20 28.88 16.19 1.62
N GLY A 21 28.71 15.55 2.78
CA GLY A 21 28.57 14.11 2.84
C GLY A 21 27.39 13.75 1.93
N ALA A 22 27.65 12.99 0.88
CA ALA A 22 26.58 12.43 0.08
C ALA A 22 25.72 11.60 1.04
N ALA A 23 24.52 12.08 1.33
CA ALA A 23 23.51 11.30 2.02
C ALA A 23 23.18 10.12 1.11
N MET A 24 23.85 9.00 1.36
CA MET A 24 23.54 7.74 0.71
C MET A 24 22.16 7.35 1.22
N ALA A 25 21.13 7.53 0.39
CA ALA A 25 19.79 7.04 0.68
C ALA A 25 19.91 5.56 1.08
N ALA A 26 19.37 5.21 2.25
CA ALA A 26 19.42 3.83 2.72
C ALA A 26 18.76 2.92 1.67
N PRO A 27 19.30 1.72 1.43
CA PRO A 27 18.64 0.77 0.55
C PRO A 27 17.24 0.45 1.12
N PRO A 28 16.26 0.16 0.25
CA PRO A 28 14.93 -0.21 0.72
C PRO A 28 14.97 -1.38 1.69
N LEU A 29 14.11 -1.31 2.70
CA LEU A 29 13.78 -2.48 3.50
C LEU A 29 12.99 -3.45 2.62
N GLN A 30 13.38 -4.71 2.63
CA GLN A 30 12.65 -5.77 1.95
C GLN A 30 12.35 -6.86 2.98
N ASP A 31 11.08 -7.23 3.07
CA ASP A 31 10.61 -8.25 4.01
C ASP A 31 9.50 -9.10 3.39
N THR A 32 9.19 -10.23 4.01
CA THR A 32 8.10 -11.12 3.61
C THR A 32 7.34 -11.57 4.84
N ILE A 33 6.04 -11.29 4.84
CA ILE A 33 5.10 -11.71 5.87
C ILE A 33 4.27 -12.84 5.28
N THR A 34 4.29 -13.98 5.93
CA THR A 34 3.53 -15.17 5.54
C THR A 34 2.42 -15.41 6.54
N ILE A 35 1.17 -15.36 6.09
CA ILE A 35 0.00 -15.74 6.89
C ILE A 35 -0.32 -17.19 6.53
N VAL A 36 0.19 -18.11 7.35
CA VAL A 36 0.09 -19.56 7.11
C VAL A 36 -1.28 -20.12 7.48
N GLU A 37 -1.94 -19.52 8.47
CA GLU A 37 -3.24 -20.02 8.94
C GLU A 37 -4.38 -19.29 8.22
N PRO A 38 -5.32 -20.02 7.58
CA PRO A 38 -6.50 -19.42 6.99
C PRO A 38 -7.29 -18.66 8.04
N ALA A 39 -7.55 -17.38 7.78
CA ALA A 39 -8.38 -16.55 8.63
C ALA A 39 -9.82 -16.52 8.06
N PRO A 40 -10.85 -16.73 8.89
CA PRO A 40 -12.23 -16.65 8.42
C PRO A 40 -12.55 -15.22 7.97
N VAL A 41 -13.06 -15.08 6.75
CA VAL A 41 -13.41 -13.79 6.15
C VAL A 41 -14.91 -13.52 6.24
N THR A 42 -15.72 -14.55 5.99
CA THR A 42 -17.18 -14.44 5.98
C THR A 42 -17.85 -15.78 6.20
N THR A 43 -19.10 -15.74 6.64
CA THR A 43 -20.03 -16.88 6.61
C THR A 43 -21.12 -16.60 5.58
N CYS A 44 -21.36 -17.56 4.69
CA CYS A 44 -22.36 -17.49 3.63
C CYS A 44 -23.76 -17.82 4.17
N ALA A 45 -24.81 -17.57 3.37
CA ALA A 45 -26.20 -17.68 3.82
C ALA A 45 -26.61 -19.11 4.22
N ASP A 46 -25.91 -20.11 3.71
CA ASP A 46 -26.06 -21.54 4.03
C ASP A 46 -25.28 -21.97 5.29
N GLY A 47 -24.52 -21.07 5.91
CA GLY A 47 -23.70 -21.34 7.07
C GLY A 47 -22.27 -21.81 6.77
N GLU A 48 -21.89 -21.92 5.49
CA GLU A 48 -20.53 -22.26 5.11
C GLU A 48 -19.58 -21.09 5.39
N THR A 49 -18.38 -21.38 5.89
CA THR A 49 -17.37 -20.35 6.20
C THR A 49 -16.33 -20.32 5.10
N ILE A 50 -16.03 -19.11 4.62
CA ILE A 50 -14.95 -18.88 3.66
C ILE A 50 -13.79 -18.24 4.40
N SER A 51 -12.65 -18.91 4.38
CA SER A 51 -11.39 -18.43 4.93
C SER A 51 -10.46 -17.92 3.83
N VAL A 52 -9.46 -17.12 4.20
CA VAL A 52 -8.41 -16.65 3.30
C VAL A 52 -7.05 -16.88 3.92
N TYR A 53 -6.10 -17.32 3.11
CA TYR A 53 -4.68 -17.27 3.45
C TYR A 53 -3.94 -16.55 2.33
N PHE A 54 -2.87 -15.82 2.69
CA PHE A 54 -2.02 -15.20 1.71
C PHE A 54 -0.62 -14.92 2.27
N ASP A 55 0.35 -15.04 1.37
CA ASP A 55 1.71 -14.56 1.55
C ASP A 55 1.82 -13.14 0.99
N VAL A 56 2.49 -12.26 1.73
CA VAL A 56 2.80 -10.89 1.33
C VAL A 56 4.30 -10.70 1.29
N SER A 57 4.85 -10.48 0.11
CA SER A 57 6.21 -9.97 -0.03
C SER A 57 6.17 -8.48 -0.30
N TYR A 58 6.93 -7.69 0.44
CA TYR A 58 6.95 -6.25 0.25
C TYR A 58 8.33 -5.61 0.22
N ARG A 59 8.40 -4.47 -0.44
CA ARG A 59 9.53 -3.56 -0.45
C ARG A 59 9.07 -2.20 0.04
N GLN A 60 9.84 -1.65 0.96
CA GLN A 60 9.56 -0.41 1.66
C GLN A 60 10.70 0.58 1.45
N TRP A 61 10.34 1.81 1.10
CA TRP A 61 11.26 2.95 0.99
C TRP A 61 10.75 4.06 1.89
N GLU A 62 11.64 4.60 2.70
CA GLU A 62 11.35 5.74 3.56
C GLU A 62 12.33 6.87 3.25
N THR A 63 11.81 8.09 3.21
CA THR A 63 12.61 9.31 3.15
C THR A 63 12.33 10.14 4.38
N PHE A 64 13.38 10.79 4.89
CA PHE A 64 13.35 11.62 6.07
C PHE A 64 13.98 12.97 5.76
N ALA A 65 13.48 14.02 6.39
CA ALA A 65 14.12 15.32 6.45
C ALA A 65 15.42 15.25 7.27
N GLU A 66 16.22 16.32 7.22
CA GLU A 66 17.51 16.42 7.93
C GLU A 66 17.36 16.27 9.45
N ASP A 67 16.22 16.71 10.01
CA ASP A 67 15.88 16.58 11.43
C ASP A 67 15.34 15.19 11.83
N GLY A 68 15.24 14.26 10.88
CA GLY A 68 14.71 12.91 11.08
C GLY A 68 13.19 12.80 10.98
N THR A 69 12.49 13.86 10.59
CA THR A 69 11.04 13.81 10.35
C THR A 69 10.73 12.96 9.11
N PRO A 70 9.79 12.00 9.15
CA PRO A 70 9.40 11.23 7.96
C PRO A 70 8.73 12.13 6.90
N GLU A 71 9.19 12.05 5.66
CA GLU A 71 8.61 12.80 4.54
C GLU A 71 7.76 11.91 3.63
N THR A 72 8.24 10.70 3.31
CA THR A 72 7.51 9.77 2.44
C THR A 72 7.78 8.33 2.87
N LEU A 73 6.73 7.51 2.82
CA LEU A 73 6.79 6.06 2.95
C LEU A 73 6.14 5.43 1.70
N LYS A 74 6.88 4.60 0.98
CA LYS A 74 6.39 3.84 -0.17
C LYS A 74 6.49 2.35 0.09
N LEU A 75 5.38 1.64 -0.12
CA LEU A 75 5.34 0.18 -0.08
C LEU A 75 4.93 -0.37 -1.44
N ASN A 76 5.68 -1.35 -1.93
CA ASN A 76 5.27 -2.19 -3.06
C ASN A 76 5.12 -3.62 -2.57
N MET A 77 3.94 -4.18 -2.72
CA MET A 77 3.54 -5.46 -2.16
C MET A 77 3.11 -6.41 -3.27
N VAL A 78 3.42 -7.68 -3.11
CA VAL A 78 2.98 -8.78 -3.95
C VAL A 78 2.29 -9.80 -3.05
N TYR A 79 1.10 -10.22 -3.43
CA TYR A 79 0.28 -11.16 -2.67
C TYR A 79 0.06 -12.43 -3.49
N THR A 80 0.14 -13.58 -2.84
CA THR A 80 -0.26 -14.88 -3.38
C THR A 80 -0.98 -15.65 -2.31
N GLY A 81 -2.11 -16.28 -2.63
CA GLY A 81 -2.90 -17.02 -1.65
C GLY A 81 -4.12 -17.69 -2.26
N ALA A 82 -5.11 -18.00 -1.44
CA ALA A 82 -6.43 -18.42 -1.91
C ALA A 82 -7.54 -18.06 -0.91
N PHE A 83 -8.76 -17.95 -1.44
CA PHE A 83 -9.96 -18.16 -0.65
C PHE A 83 -10.24 -19.65 -0.56
N VAL A 84 -10.71 -20.11 0.60
CA VAL A 84 -10.97 -21.53 0.89
C VAL A 84 -12.38 -21.65 1.42
N ASN A 85 -13.18 -22.55 0.85
CA ASN A 85 -14.41 -22.99 1.49
C ASN A 85 -14.08 -24.03 2.56
N ASP A 86 -14.30 -23.71 3.83
CA ASP A 86 -13.90 -24.58 4.95
C ASP A 86 -14.73 -25.88 5.02
N ALA A 87 -15.91 -25.92 4.40
CA ALA A 87 -16.78 -27.09 4.36
C ALA A 87 -16.37 -28.09 3.26
N THR A 88 -16.03 -27.59 2.06
CA THR A 88 -15.69 -28.44 0.90
C THR A 88 -14.20 -28.62 0.69
N GLY A 89 -13.38 -27.69 1.18
CA GLY A 89 -11.95 -27.60 0.88
C GLY A 89 -11.65 -27.02 -0.51
N ASP A 90 -12.64 -26.49 -1.22
CA ASP A 90 -12.42 -25.86 -2.52
C ASP A 90 -11.63 -24.55 -2.37
N GLU A 91 -10.74 -24.30 -3.32
CA GLU A 91 -9.86 -23.13 -3.31
C GLU A 91 -10.05 -22.26 -4.55
N VAL A 92 -10.09 -20.94 -4.35
CA VAL A 92 -10.03 -19.94 -5.41
C VAL A 92 -8.74 -19.15 -5.26
N PRO A 93 -7.74 -19.38 -6.13
CA PRO A 93 -6.43 -18.74 -5.99
C PRO A 93 -6.54 -17.23 -6.19
N LEU A 94 -5.79 -16.50 -5.38
CA LEU A 94 -5.66 -15.05 -5.44
C LEU A 94 -4.20 -14.66 -5.68
N GLN A 95 -3.99 -13.72 -6.58
CA GLN A 95 -2.69 -13.07 -6.78
C GLN A 95 -2.87 -11.59 -7.07
N GLY A 96 -2.02 -10.73 -6.53
CA GLY A 96 -2.10 -9.30 -6.79
C GLY A 96 -0.84 -8.53 -6.46
N THR A 97 -0.78 -7.28 -6.88
CA THR A 97 0.31 -6.35 -6.54
C THR A 97 -0.26 -5.00 -6.12
N ARG A 98 0.11 -4.52 -4.94
CA ARG A 98 -0.38 -3.25 -4.38
C ARG A 98 0.77 -2.28 -4.18
N SER A 99 0.55 -1.01 -4.47
CA SER A 99 1.51 0.07 -4.25
C SER A 99 0.85 1.14 -3.40
N ILE A 100 1.40 1.34 -2.20
CA ILE A 100 0.97 2.35 -1.23
C ILE A 100 2.03 3.43 -1.15
N VAL A 101 1.60 4.69 -1.14
CA VAL A 101 2.47 5.84 -0.88
C VAL A 101 1.79 6.72 0.17
N PHE A 102 2.49 6.96 1.28
CA PHE A 102 2.21 8.03 2.22
C PHE A 102 3.19 9.17 1.93
N ASP A 103 2.66 10.35 1.64
CA ASP A 103 3.40 11.60 1.53
C ASP A 103 2.95 12.47 2.69
N PHE A 104 3.79 12.53 3.73
CA PHE A 104 3.49 13.26 4.96
C PHE A 104 3.65 14.76 4.79
N VAL A 105 4.43 15.21 3.79
CA VAL A 105 4.65 16.63 3.50
C VAL A 105 3.41 17.25 2.87
N ASN A 106 2.78 16.54 1.93
CA ASN A 106 1.57 16.98 1.24
C ASN A 106 0.28 16.44 1.87
N ASP A 107 0.39 15.75 3.03
CA ASP A 107 -0.70 15.04 3.70
C ASP A 107 -1.52 14.18 2.74
N SER A 108 -0.86 13.41 1.87
CA SER A 108 -1.52 12.59 0.87
C SER A 108 -1.22 11.12 1.04
N TYR A 109 -2.26 10.31 0.87
CA TYR A 109 -2.17 8.87 0.80
C TYR A 109 -2.65 8.43 -0.57
N SER A 110 -1.91 7.50 -1.17
CA SER A 110 -2.35 6.83 -2.38
C SER A 110 -2.16 5.33 -2.26
N ASP A 111 -3.16 4.61 -2.73
CA ASP A 111 -3.16 3.17 -2.82
C ASP A 111 -3.64 2.77 -4.21
N SER A 112 -2.86 1.91 -4.86
CA SER A 112 -3.11 1.44 -6.21
C SER A 112 -2.79 -0.03 -6.32
N GLY A 113 -3.53 -0.74 -7.17
CA GLY A 113 -3.28 -2.17 -7.34
C GLY A 113 -3.85 -3.04 -6.22
N ASN A 114 -4.83 -2.56 -5.45
CA ASN A 114 -5.62 -3.40 -4.53
C ASN A 114 -6.51 -4.45 -5.25
N HIS A 115 -6.05 -5.00 -6.38
CA HIS A 115 -6.82 -5.79 -7.33
C HIS A 115 -6.26 -7.19 -7.33
N ARG A 116 -6.96 -8.08 -6.63
CA ARG A 116 -6.72 -9.52 -6.65
C ARG A 116 -7.19 -10.03 -8.00
N THR A 117 -6.30 -10.65 -8.77
CA THR A 117 -6.69 -11.51 -9.89
C THR A 117 -7.26 -12.78 -9.26
N LEU A 118 -8.53 -13.07 -9.54
CA LEU A 118 -9.19 -14.29 -9.12
C LEU A 118 -9.38 -15.17 -10.35
N THR A 119 -8.94 -16.42 -10.25
CA THR A 119 -9.17 -17.41 -11.29
C THR A 119 -10.34 -18.27 -10.84
N GLN A 120 -11.52 -18.04 -11.41
CA GLN A 120 -12.67 -18.89 -11.15
C GLN A 120 -12.59 -20.13 -12.05
N PRO A 121 -12.64 -21.35 -11.49
CA PRO A 121 -12.66 -22.57 -12.29
C PRO A 121 -13.83 -22.56 -13.29
N GLY A 122 -13.55 -22.77 -14.58
CA GLY A 122 -14.56 -22.83 -15.64
C GLY A 122 -14.92 -21.48 -16.30
N GLU A 123 -14.62 -20.34 -15.69
CA GLU A 123 -14.87 -19.00 -16.27
C GLU A 123 -13.61 -18.30 -16.82
N GLY A 124 -12.42 -18.81 -16.51
CA GLY A 124 -11.15 -18.24 -16.97
C GLY A 124 -10.65 -17.11 -16.07
N TRP A 125 -9.71 -16.30 -16.57
CA TRP A 125 -9.13 -15.20 -15.80
C TRP A 125 -10.13 -14.07 -15.60
N VAL A 126 -10.64 -13.88 -14.37
CA VAL A 126 -11.47 -12.74 -14.03
C VAL A 126 -10.57 -11.58 -13.58
N LEU A 127 -10.14 -10.77 -14.55
CA LEU A 127 -9.49 -9.49 -14.27
C LEU A 127 -10.55 -8.40 -14.01
N LYS A 128 -10.89 -8.15 -12.74
CA LYS A 128 -11.57 -6.90 -12.38
C LYS A 128 -10.49 -5.81 -12.23
N ARG A 129 -10.37 -5.01 -13.30
CA ARG A 129 -9.38 -3.95 -13.58
C ARG A 129 -9.04 -3.03 -12.41
N ALA A 130 -7.83 -2.46 -12.45
CA ALA A 130 -7.21 -1.59 -11.46
C ALA A 130 -7.96 -0.30 -11.12
N GLY A 131 -7.85 0.02 -9.83
CA GLY A 131 -8.40 1.17 -9.14
C GLY A 131 -7.34 1.84 -8.26
N ARG A 132 -7.65 3.07 -7.90
CA ARG A 132 -6.84 4.02 -7.17
C ARG A 132 -7.71 4.60 -6.07
N TYR A 133 -7.21 4.49 -4.85
CA TYR A 133 -7.77 5.12 -3.67
C TYR A 133 -6.83 6.25 -3.25
N LEU A 134 -7.37 7.43 -3.00
CA LEU A 134 -6.65 8.56 -2.44
C LEU A 134 -7.36 9.05 -1.19
N SER A 135 -6.59 9.40 -0.18
CA SER A 135 -7.07 10.03 1.05
C SER A 135 -5.97 10.94 1.61
N THR A 136 -6.20 11.50 2.78
CA THR A 136 -5.17 12.21 3.54
C THR A 136 -4.25 11.22 4.24
N ALA A 137 -2.96 11.53 4.37
CA ALA A 137 -2.02 10.67 5.11
C ALA A 137 -2.39 10.59 6.61
N SER A 138 -2.92 11.68 7.15
CA SER A 138 -3.41 11.81 8.53
C SER A 138 -4.69 11.02 8.83
N ASN A 139 -5.46 10.67 7.79
CA ASN A 139 -6.68 9.87 7.91
C ASN A 139 -6.84 8.99 6.65
N PRO A 140 -6.17 7.83 6.61
CA PRO A 140 -6.18 6.97 5.44
C PRO A 140 -7.55 6.31 5.19
N ASP A 141 -8.42 6.28 6.20
CA ASP A 141 -9.70 5.57 6.16
C ASP A 141 -10.82 6.36 5.47
N VAL A 142 -10.60 7.65 5.18
CA VAL A 142 -11.60 8.51 4.52
C VAL A 142 -11.14 8.88 3.12
N ALA A 143 -11.75 8.25 2.12
CA ALA A 143 -11.42 8.48 0.73
C ALA A 143 -11.75 9.92 0.29
N THR A 144 -10.78 10.59 -0.32
CA THR A 144 -10.98 11.84 -1.08
C THR A 144 -11.24 11.56 -2.56
N PHE A 145 -10.75 10.43 -3.07
CA PHE A 145 -10.99 9.99 -4.43
C PHE A 145 -10.89 8.47 -4.55
N ILE A 146 -11.80 7.89 -5.33
CA ILE A 146 -11.81 6.47 -5.68
C ILE A 146 -12.04 6.38 -7.19
N SER A 147 -11.21 5.62 -7.88
CA SER A 147 -11.38 5.24 -9.29
C SER A 147 -11.05 3.78 -9.43
N GLY A 148 -11.65 3.04 -10.36
CA GLY A 148 -11.45 1.59 -10.48
C GLY A 148 -12.76 0.82 -10.49
N PRO A 149 -12.74 -0.51 -10.34
CA PRO A 149 -13.96 -1.31 -10.30
C PRO A 149 -14.72 -0.96 -9.00
N ASP A 150 -16.03 -1.18 -9.00
CA ASP A 150 -16.97 -0.79 -7.95
C ASP A 150 -16.68 -1.37 -6.54
N PHE A 151 -15.61 -2.17 -6.39
CA PHE A 151 -15.22 -2.86 -5.17
C PHE A 151 -13.82 -2.42 -4.74
N HIS A 152 -13.79 -1.61 -3.69
CA HIS A 152 -12.61 -1.38 -2.86
C HIS A 152 -12.96 -1.87 -1.46
N GLU A 153 -12.12 -2.69 -0.84
CA GLU A 153 -12.42 -3.36 0.45
C GLU A 153 -12.66 -2.39 1.61
N MET A 154 -12.20 -1.14 1.48
CA MET A 154 -12.44 -0.08 2.47
C MET A 154 -13.57 0.89 2.06
N SER A 155 -14.27 0.64 0.95
CA SER A 155 -15.39 1.48 0.54
C SER A 155 -16.62 1.24 1.44
N PRO A 156 -17.27 2.29 1.95
CA PRO A 156 -18.53 2.17 2.67
C PRO A 156 -19.60 1.47 1.83
N GLY A 157 -20.29 0.49 2.42
CA GLY A 157 -21.41 -0.22 1.76
C GLY A 157 -21.00 -1.36 0.82
N VAL A 158 -19.72 -1.74 0.79
CA VAL A 158 -19.30 -2.95 0.09
C VAL A 158 -19.64 -4.18 0.93
N ASP A 159 -20.60 -4.97 0.45
CA ASP A 159 -20.89 -6.30 0.99
C ASP A 159 -19.83 -7.30 0.50
N THR A 160 -18.73 -7.39 1.25
CA THR A 160 -17.63 -8.33 0.97
C THR A 160 -18.10 -9.79 1.04
N SER A 161 -19.14 -10.09 1.83
CA SER A 161 -19.68 -11.43 1.96
C SER A 161 -20.26 -11.91 0.62
N ARG A 162 -21.03 -11.06 -0.07
CA ARG A 162 -21.65 -11.40 -1.36
C ARG A 162 -20.61 -11.67 -2.44
N VAL A 163 -19.52 -10.92 -2.45
CA VAL A 163 -18.43 -11.13 -3.41
C VAL A 163 -17.69 -12.43 -3.11
N VAL A 164 -17.31 -12.65 -1.85
CA VAL A 164 -16.49 -13.80 -1.44
C VAL A 164 -17.28 -15.10 -1.53
N CYS A 165 -18.51 -15.15 -1.03
CA CYS A 165 -19.42 -16.30 -1.17
C CYS A 165 -19.71 -16.62 -2.64
N GLY A 166 -19.89 -15.58 -3.47
CA GLY A 166 -20.13 -15.74 -4.91
C GLY A 166 -18.99 -16.45 -5.66
N LEU A 167 -17.74 -16.40 -5.16
CA LEU A 167 -16.61 -17.14 -5.74
C LEU A 167 -16.82 -18.66 -5.72
N PHE A 168 -17.63 -19.12 -4.78
CA PHE A 168 -17.99 -20.53 -4.59
C PHE A 168 -19.41 -20.83 -5.07
N GLY A 169 -20.07 -19.88 -5.74
CA GLY A 169 -21.47 -20.00 -6.16
C GLY A 169 -22.47 -19.92 -5.00
N LEU A 170 -22.05 -19.41 -3.84
CA LEU A 170 -22.88 -19.27 -2.65
C LEU A 170 -23.47 -17.87 -2.54
N GLU A 171 -24.58 -17.74 -1.82
CA GLU A 171 -25.18 -16.44 -1.50
C GLU A 171 -24.50 -15.82 -0.27
N GLY A 172 -24.13 -14.54 -0.36
CA GLY A 172 -23.64 -13.78 0.79
C GLY A 172 -24.75 -13.48 1.79
N THR A 173 -24.38 -13.29 3.06
CA THR A 173 -25.29 -12.77 4.08
C THR A 173 -25.39 -11.27 3.88
N SER A 174 -26.56 -10.74 3.51
CA SER A 174 -26.72 -9.29 3.39
C SER A 174 -26.35 -8.64 4.72
N GLY A 175 -25.21 -7.93 4.75
CA GLY A 175 -24.83 -7.14 5.91
C GLY A 175 -25.87 -6.05 6.14
N ASP A 176 -26.54 -6.09 7.30
CA ASP A 176 -27.36 -4.97 7.80
C ASP A 176 -26.48 -3.75 8.13
#